data_AF-A0A2M9BGL3-F1
#
_entry.id   AF-A0A2M9BGL3-F1
#
_cell.length_a   1.000
_cell.length_b   1.000
_cell.length_c   1.000
_cell.angle_alpha   90.00
_cell.angle_beta   90.00
_cell.angle_gamma   90.00
#
_symmetry.space_group_name_H-M   'P 1'
#
loop_
_entity.id
_entity.type
_entity.pdbx_description
1 polymer ?
#
loop_
_entity_poly.entity_id
_entity_poly.type
_entity_poly.pdbx_seq_one_letter_code
_entity_poly.pdbx_strand_id
1 'polypeptide(L)'
;MVEPRPTPRQPDADPADAADVFTDKLRSAGLLGDAEPSALYRRWLENAARRGVEIRSLILIAREQELGADGFAVLDGLEELVDRNGKSFFLLPRGLTATQARRAVLMTYVLNAGTDYGKASRDNDFDETPYSEQEVARIVARQRKNGWSYDDAAAFVDDHGGRLVTTPNGMLMGLGGSWISNRFSLNGGTTWGDVFLLNVDGPSGDAAAQVLRDMIPTGVAWYEFDDGRIGAGRSRLDLDRLLHHEEIHSQQWARLGRTRFATEYLGSGALGWVRSKAGRGDARNRFEQEAGLRDGGYR
;
A
#
# COMPACT_ATOMS: atom_id res chain seq x y z
N MET A 1 -4.31 -12.35 50.13
CA MET A 1 -3.64 -12.12 48.83
C MET A 1 -4.10 -10.77 48.34
N VAL A 2 -3.19 -9.81 48.24
CA VAL A 2 -3.50 -8.44 47.81
C VAL A 2 -3.38 -8.43 46.29
N GLU A 3 -4.46 -8.10 45.59
CA GLU A 3 -4.43 -7.90 44.14
C GLU A 3 -3.44 -6.77 43.80
N PRO A 4 -2.59 -6.93 42.77
CA PRO A 4 -1.74 -5.85 42.32
C PRO A 4 -2.61 -4.71 41.79
N ARG A 5 -2.38 -3.49 42.31
CA ARG A 5 -3.01 -2.29 41.76
C ARG A 5 -2.68 -2.19 40.28
N PRO A 6 -3.66 -1.86 39.40
CA PRO A 6 -3.35 -1.54 38.03
C PRO A 6 -2.37 -0.36 38.00
N THR A 7 -1.26 -0.53 37.30
CA THR A 7 -0.33 0.54 36.98
C THR A 7 -1.11 1.66 36.32
N PRO A 8 -1.03 2.92 36.79
CA PRO A 8 -1.71 4.01 36.11
C PRO A 8 -1.17 4.10 34.69
N ARG A 9 -2.06 4.11 33.68
CA ARG A 9 -1.68 4.47 32.31
C ARG A 9 -0.96 5.82 32.40
N GLN A 10 0.28 5.88 31.92
CA GLN A 10 0.91 7.17 31.66
C GLN A 10 -0.06 7.98 30.80
N PRO A 11 -0.32 9.26 31.13
CA PRO A 11 -1.12 10.11 30.26
C PRO A 11 -0.52 10.05 28.85
N ASP A 12 -1.37 9.83 27.85
CA ASP A 12 -0.99 9.73 26.44
C ASP A 12 -0.13 10.95 26.09
N ALA A 13 1.19 10.78 26.03
CA ALA A 13 2.11 11.85 25.67
C ALA A 13 1.74 12.37 24.27
N ASP A 14 1.84 13.68 24.04
CA ASP A 14 1.65 14.24 22.71
C ASP A 14 2.58 13.50 21.72
N PRO A 15 2.07 12.98 20.58
CA PRO A 15 2.92 12.37 19.57
C PRO A 15 4.14 13.20 19.17
N ALA A 16 4.07 14.53 19.24
CA ALA A 16 5.20 15.42 19.01
C ALA A 16 6.28 15.29 20.10
N ASP A 17 5.89 15.26 21.37
CA ASP A 17 6.82 15.08 22.50
C ASP A 17 7.48 13.69 22.44
N ALA A 18 6.70 12.66 22.07
CA ALA A 18 7.21 11.30 21.89
C ALA A 18 8.18 11.21 20.69
N ALA A 19 7.93 11.96 19.61
CA ALA A 19 8.83 12.05 18.47
C ALA A 19 10.18 12.70 18.82
N ASP A 20 10.19 13.69 19.71
CA ASP A 20 11.43 14.29 20.23
C ASP A 20 12.24 13.26 21.03
N VAL A 21 11.57 12.48 21.89
CA VAL A 21 12.21 11.37 22.62
C VAL A 21 12.77 10.31 21.68
N PHE A 22 12.06 9.97 20.59
CA PHE A 22 12.56 9.04 19.58
C PHE A 22 13.78 9.61 18.83
N THR A 23 13.76 10.91 18.50
CA THR A 23 14.88 11.60 17.85
C THR A 23 16.15 11.52 18.70
N ASP A 24 16.05 11.80 19.99
CA ASP A 24 17.19 11.72 20.92
C ASP A 24 17.74 10.29 21.05
N LYS A 25 16.86 9.29 21.05
CA LYS A 25 17.26 7.87 21.09
C LYS A 25 17.95 7.44 19.79
N LEU A 26 17.51 7.93 18.64
CA LEU A 26 18.15 7.69 17.34
C LEU A 26 19.52 8.39 17.24
N ARG A 27 19.65 9.63 17.75
CA ARG A 27 20.94 10.32 17.90
C ARG A 27 21.89 9.54 18.81
N SER A 28 21.41 9.10 19.97
CA SER A 28 22.18 8.28 20.92
C SER A 28 22.63 6.94 20.33
N ALA A 29 21.87 6.39 19.37
CA ALA A 29 22.21 5.18 18.63
C ALA A 29 23.17 5.42 17.44
N GLY A 30 23.59 6.66 17.21
CA GLY A 30 24.48 7.06 16.10
C GLY A 30 23.81 7.02 14.73
N LEU A 31 22.47 7.03 14.67
CA LEU A 31 21.70 6.96 13.43
C LEU A 31 21.29 8.34 12.90
N LEU A 32 21.36 9.36 13.77
CA LEU A 32 21.19 10.77 13.41
C LEU A 32 22.40 11.55 13.90
N GLY A 33 22.94 12.40 13.03
CA GLY A 33 23.97 13.36 13.39
C GLY A 33 23.38 14.63 14.04
N ASP A 34 24.18 15.70 14.04
CA ASP A 34 23.78 17.00 14.60
C ASP A 34 22.79 17.77 13.71
N ALA A 35 22.62 17.34 12.45
CA ALA A 35 21.64 17.93 11.55
C ALA A 35 20.22 17.68 12.07
N GLU A 36 19.35 18.68 11.88
CA GLU A 36 17.93 18.53 12.17
C GLU A 36 17.29 17.55 11.16
N PRO A 37 16.47 16.60 11.63
CA PRO A 37 15.73 15.71 10.74
C PRO A 37 14.81 16.49 9.81
N SER A 38 14.65 16.00 8.58
CA SER A 38 13.65 16.52 7.65
C SER A 38 12.23 16.42 8.21
N ALA A 39 11.31 17.23 7.70
CA ALA A 39 9.92 17.23 8.13
C ALA A 39 9.26 15.84 7.99
N LEU A 40 9.57 15.11 6.92
CA LEU A 40 9.08 13.75 6.70
C LEU A 40 9.66 12.76 7.71
N TYR A 41 10.93 12.91 8.08
CA TYR A 41 11.54 12.09 9.13
C TYR A 41 10.86 12.33 10.47
N ARG A 42 10.62 13.59 10.84
CA ARG A 42 9.88 13.91 12.07
C ARG A 42 8.48 13.31 12.05
N ARG A 43 7.76 13.43 10.92
CA ARG A 43 6.41 12.87 10.74
C ARG A 43 6.39 11.35 10.85
N TRP A 44 7.44 10.66 10.40
CA TRP A 44 7.58 9.21 10.62
C TRP A 44 7.59 8.87 12.13
N LEU A 45 8.37 9.60 12.93
CA LEU A 45 8.43 9.38 14.37
C LEU A 45 7.11 9.70 15.07
N GLU A 46 6.41 10.75 14.65
CA GLU A 46 5.07 11.10 15.16
C GLU A 46 4.03 10.01 14.81
N ASN A 47 4.07 9.51 13.57
CA ASN A 47 3.21 8.41 13.12
C ASN A 47 3.47 7.11 13.89
N ALA A 48 4.74 6.82 14.18
CA ALA A 48 5.16 5.68 14.98
C ALA A 48 4.70 5.83 16.44
N ALA A 49 4.86 7.02 17.04
CA ALA A 49 4.41 7.31 18.39
C ALA A 49 2.89 7.15 18.54
N ARG A 50 2.12 7.70 17.59
CA ARG A 50 0.64 7.56 17.55
C ARG A 50 0.18 6.10 17.51
N ARG A 51 1.00 5.22 16.94
CA ARG A 51 0.72 3.78 16.79
C ARG A 51 1.39 2.93 17.87
N GLY A 52 2.04 3.54 18.86
CA GLY A 52 2.69 2.84 19.96
C GLY A 52 3.86 1.96 19.51
N VAL A 53 4.56 2.34 18.44
CA VAL A 53 5.69 1.57 17.92
C VAL A 53 6.87 1.67 18.90
N GLU A 54 7.45 0.52 19.22
CA GLU A 54 8.63 0.44 20.08
C GLU A 54 9.85 1.09 19.43
N ILE A 55 10.58 1.92 20.20
CA ILE A 55 11.80 2.59 19.71
C ILE A 55 12.84 1.61 19.16
N ARG A 56 12.90 0.38 19.70
CA ARG A 56 13.80 -0.66 19.19
C ARG A 56 13.55 -0.95 17.71
N SER A 57 12.29 -1.05 17.29
CA SER A 57 11.94 -1.29 15.89
C SER A 57 12.33 -0.10 15.02
N LEU A 58 12.12 1.13 15.48
CA LEU A 58 12.54 2.34 14.74
C LEU A 58 14.06 2.40 14.54
N ILE A 59 14.85 2.06 15.57
CA ILE A 59 16.31 1.99 15.48
C ILE A 59 16.73 0.94 14.44
N LEU A 60 16.10 -0.23 14.42
CA LEU A 60 16.43 -1.30 13.48
C LEU A 60 16.04 -0.92 12.05
N ILE A 61 14.86 -0.33 11.84
CA ILE A 61 14.41 0.17 10.54
C ILE A 61 15.36 1.26 10.03
N ALA A 62 15.71 2.25 10.86
CA ALA A 62 16.63 3.31 10.46
C ALA A 62 18.01 2.77 10.08
N ARG A 63 18.52 1.77 10.82
CA ARG A 63 19.79 1.13 10.50
C ARG A 63 19.74 0.32 9.20
N GLU A 64 18.74 -0.53 9.03
CA GLU A 64 18.64 -1.45 7.89
C GLU A 64 18.27 -0.73 6.58
N GLN A 65 17.53 0.37 6.67
CA GLN A 65 17.12 1.17 5.51
C GLN A 65 17.97 2.42 5.31
N GLU A 66 19.03 2.57 6.09
CA GLU A 66 20.02 3.66 6.04
C GLU A 66 19.34 5.04 6.14
N LEU A 67 18.43 5.21 7.10
CA LEU A 67 17.66 6.43 7.30
C LEU A 67 18.42 7.42 8.18
N GLY A 68 19.20 8.28 7.53
CA GLY A 68 19.71 9.53 8.11
C GLY A 68 18.64 10.63 8.18
N ALA A 69 19.04 11.85 8.54
CA ALA A 69 18.13 13.00 8.67
C ALA A 69 17.31 13.31 7.40
N ASP A 70 17.86 12.98 6.24
CA ASP A 70 17.29 13.11 4.89
C ASP A 70 16.78 11.76 4.34
N GLY A 71 16.58 10.73 5.17
CA GLY A 71 16.26 9.36 4.74
C GLY A 71 15.00 9.21 3.88
N PHE A 72 14.14 10.24 3.87
CA PHE A 72 12.91 10.32 3.07
C PHE A 72 13.04 11.17 1.79
N ALA A 73 14.24 11.61 1.41
CA ALA A 73 14.47 12.53 0.28
C ALA A 73 13.92 12.05 -1.06
N VAL A 74 13.71 10.73 -1.25
CA VAL A 74 13.06 10.19 -2.45
C VAL A 74 11.61 10.67 -2.62
N LEU A 75 10.96 11.10 -1.53
CA LEU A 75 9.59 11.61 -1.50
C LEU A 75 9.55 13.13 -1.63
N ASP A 76 10.70 13.81 -1.52
CA ASP A 76 10.75 15.26 -1.59
C ASP A 76 10.33 15.74 -2.98
N GLY A 77 9.41 16.72 -3.01
CA GLY A 77 8.86 17.26 -4.25
C GLY A 77 7.82 16.37 -4.93
N LEU A 78 7.53 15.17 -4.41
CA LEU A 78 6.36 14.41 -4.85
C LEU A 78 5.08 15.04 -4.28
N GLU A 79 4.00 14.99 -5.05
CA GLU A 79 2.69 15.46 -4.58
C GLU A 79 2.14 14.46 -3.57
N GLU A 80 1.96 14.89 -2.33
CA GLU A 80 1.37 14.09 -1.26
C GLU A 80 -0.16 14.16 -1.31
N LEU A 81 -0.80 12.99 -1.32
CA LEU A 81 -2.24 12.82 -1.18
C LEU A 81 -2.52 12.17 0.18
N VAL A 82 -3.32 12.82 1.01
CA VAL A 82 -3.60 12.36 2.38
C VAL A 82 -5.03 11.83 2.45
N ASP A 83 -5.19 10.62 2.97
CA ASP A 83 -6.52 10.04 3.16
C ASP A 83 -7.25 10.62 4.39
N ARG A 84 -8.52 10.26 4.57
CA ARG A 84 -9.32 10.66 5.74
C ARG A 84 -8.75 10.26 7.10
N ASN A 85 -7.84 9.28 7.13
CA ASN A 85 -7.21 8.74 8.33
C ASN A 85 -5.81 9.35 8.56
N GLY A 86 -5.38 10.29 7.71
CA GLY A 86 -4.08 10.94 7.81
C GLY A 86 -2.92 10.13 7.23
N LYS A 87 -3.19 9.09 6.43
CA LYS A 87 -2.17 8.30 5.75
C LYS A 87 -1.72 8.98 4.46
N SER A 88 -0.41 8.98 4.23
CA SER A 88 0.23 9.58 3.07
C SER A 88 0.32 8.60 1.91
N PHE A 89 -0.08 9.07 0.74
CA PHE A 89 0.19 8.50 -0.57
C PHE A 89 1.00 9.54 -1.36
N PHE A 90 1.85 9.12 -2.29
CA PHE A 90 2.61 10.06 -3.11
C PHE A 90 2.40 9.79 -4.59
N LEU A 91 1.90 10.79 -5.31
CA LEU A 91 1.75 10.73 -6.76
C LEU A 91 3.13 10.76 -7.41
N LEU A 92 3.39 9.77 -8.25
CA LEU A 92 4.64 9.66 -8.96
C LEU A 92 4.64 10.57 -10.20
N PRO A 93 5.64 11.46 -10.38
CA PRO A 93 5.87 12.12 -11.65
C PRO A 93 6.27 11.10 -12.72
N ARG A 94 6.12 11.52 -13.97
CA ARG A 94 6.58 10.74 -15.12
C ARG A 94 8.10 10.61 -15.14
N GLY A 95 8.60 9.52 -15.71
CA GLY A 95 10.03 9.31 -15.94
C GLY A 95 10.86 8.95 -14.69
N LEU A 96 10.21 8.60 -13.57
CA LEU A 96 10.90 7.97 -12.45
C LEU A 96 11.47 6.61 -12.87
N THR A 97 12.71 6.34 -12.45
CA THR A 97 13.27 5.00 -12.63
C THR A 97 12.59 4.00 -11.72
N ALA A 98 12.60 2.72 -12.10
CA ALA A 98 12.08 1.62 -11.27
C ALA A 98 12.70 1.61 -9.87
N THR A 99 14.00 1.92 -9.74
CA THR A 99 14.69 2.02 -8.45
C THR A 99 14.13 3.15 -7.58
N GLN A 100 13.89 4.33 -8.16
CA GLN A 100 13.30 5.46 -7.44
C GLN A 100 11.86 5.15 -7.04
N ALA A 101 11.05 4.59 -7.93
CA ALA A 101 9.68 4.19 -7.63
C ALA A 101 9.64 3.16 -6.49
N ARG A 102 10.47 2.11 -6.54
CA ARG A 102 10.58 1.10 -5.47
C ARG A 102 10.98 1.73 -4.13
N ARG A 103 11.96 2.64 -4.12
CA ARG A 103 12.40 3.33 -2.90
C ARG A 103 11.31 4.27 -2.38
N ALA A 104 10.60 5.01 -3.24
CA ALA A 104 9.48 5.86 -2.85
C ALA A 104 8.35 5.03 -2.21
N VAL A 105 8.03 3.87 -2.79
CA VAL A 105 7.04 2.95 -2.22
C VAL A 105 7.43 2.47 -0.82
N LEU A 106 8.69 2.04 -0.64
CA LEU A 106 9.17 1.61 0.67
C LEU A 106 9.14 2.76 1.68
N MET A 107 9.60 3.95 1.30
CA MET A 107 9.60 5.12 2.17
C MET A 107 8.19 5.59 2.51
N THR A 108 7.22 5.40 1.62
CA THR A 108 5.80 5.66 1.91
C THR A 108 5.27 4.72 2.99
N TYR A 109 5.56 3.42 2.90
CA TYR A 109 5.21 2.46 3.96
C TYR A 109 5.86 2.84 5.29
N VAL A 110 7.18 3.11 5.28
CA VAL A 110 7.93 3.47 6.49
C VAL A 110 7.34 4.73 7.13
N LEU A 111 7.10 5.79 6.34
CA LEU A 111 6.56 7.07 6.81
C LEU A 111 5.22 6.92 7.52
N ASN A 112 4.32 6.07 7.00
CA ASN A 112 3.00 5.85 7.58
C ASN A 112 3.05 5.08 8.91
N ALA A 113 4.11 4.32 9.16
CA ALA A 113 4.30 3.52 10.36
C ALA A 113 3.18 2.51 10.64
N GLY A 114 2.55 1.99 9.59
CA GLY A 114 1.42 1.06 9.64
C GLY A 114 0.39 1.33 8.55
N THR A 115 -0.59 0.43 8.42
CA THR A 115 -1.63 0.52 7.37
C THR A 115 -2.96 1.02 7.90
N ASP A 116 -3.21 0.88 9.20
CA ASP A 116 -4.50 1.04 9.86
C ASP A 116 -5.60 0.12 9.33
N TYR A 117 -5.22 -0.94 8.60
CA TYR A 117 -6.15 -1.94 8.08
C TYR A 117 -7.04 -2.51 9.20
N GLY A 118 -6.51 -2.77 10.40
CA GLY A 118 -7.27 -3.29 11.53
C GLY A 118 -8.38 -2.35 12.03
N LYS A 119 -8.37 -1.07 11.63
CA LYS A 119 -9.40 -0.06 11.94
C LYS A 119 -10.40 0.13 10.81
N ALA A 120 -10.16 -0.44 9.63
CA ALA A 120 -10.98 -0.24 8.43
C ALA A 120 -12.38 -0.85 8.57
N SER A 121 -12.49 -2.06 9.13
CA SER A 121 -13.77 -2.71 9.41
C SER A 121 -13.65 -3.80 10.48
N ARG A 122 -14.78 -4.13 11.12
CA ARG A 122 -14.90 -5.34 11.94
C ARG A 122 -15.00 -6.61 11.10
N ASP A 123 -15.32 -6.46 9.82
CA ASP A 123 -15.50 -7.56 8.86
C ASP A 123 -14.27 -7.79 7.98
N ASN A 124 -13.09 -7.34 8.45
CA ASN A 124 -11.80 -7.66 7.83
C ASN A 124 -11.59 -9.18 7.77
N ASP A 125 -10.99 -9.68 6.69
CA ASP A 125 -10.73 -11.12 6.54
C ASP A 125 -9.48 -11.58 7.32
N PHE A 126 -8.60 -10.64 7.69
CA PHE A 126 -7.35 -10.91 8.40
C PHE A 126 -7.11 -9.96 9.57
N ASP A 127 -6.15 -10.32 10.43
CA ASP A 127 -5.58 -9.40 11.41
C ASP A 127 -4.54 -8.48 10.74
N GLU A 128 -4.43 -7.23 11.22
CA GLU A 128 -3.38 -6.33 10.73
C GLU A 128 -1.99 -6.81 11.15
N THR A 129 -1.08 -6.91 10.18
CA THR A 129 0.34 -7.14 10.45
C THR A 129 0.93 -5.92 11.15
N PRO A 130 1.49 -6.06 12.37
CA PRO A 130 2.05 -4.91 13.09
C PRO A 130 3.25 -4.28 12.36
N TYR A 131 3.33 -2.95 12.40
CA TYR A 131 4.50 -2.23 11.93
C TYR A 131 5.74 -2.60 12.76
N SER A 132 6.75 -3.13 12.09
CA SER A 132 8.01 -3.59 12.70
C SER A 132 9.13 -3.63 11.67
N GLU A 133 10.36 -3.80 12.13
CA GLU A 133 11.51 -4.05 11.28
C GLU A 133 11.35 -5.33 10.43
N GLN A 134 10.75 -6.36 11.00
CA GLN A 134 10.48 -7.63 10.31
C GLN A 134 9.49 -7.42 9.17
N GLU A 135 8.48 -6.60 9.39
CA GLU A 135 7.50 -6.28 8.35
C GLU A 135 8.10 -5.41 7.23
N VAL A 136 8.93 -4.42 7.58
CA VAL A 136 9.70 -3.66 6.59
C VAL A 136 10.61 -4.60 5.78
N ALA A 137 11.33 -5.51 6.43
CA ALA A 137 12.17 -6.50 5.77
C ALA A 137 11.38 -7.45 4.85
N ARG A 138 10.17 -7.86 5.25
CA ARG A 138 9.25 -8.66 4.42
C ARG A 138 8.86 -7.90 3.15
N ILE A 139 8.51 -6.62 3.26
CA ILE A 139 8.19 -5.76 2.11
C ILE A 139 9.41 -5.61 1.19
N VAL A 140 10.60 -5.36 1.73
CA VAL A 140 11.84 -5.29 0.93
C VAL A 140 12.09 -6.62 0.19
N ALA A 141 11.90 -7.76 0.85
CA ALA A 141 12.05 -9.07 0.22
C ALA A 141 11.02 -9.29 -0.90
N ARG A 142 9.76 -8.87 -0.70
CA ARG A 142 8.69 -8.91 -1.71
C ARG A 142 9.04 -8.03 -2.91
N GLN A 143 9.44 -6.79 -2.68
CA GLN A 143 9.86 -5.84 -3.73
C GLN A 143 11.04 -6.34 -4.55
N ARG A 144 11.98 -7.09 -3.95
CA ARG A 144 13.07 -7.73 -4.70
C ARG A 144 12.54 -8.81 -5.64
N LYS A 145 11.63 -9.67 -5.17
CA LYS A 145 11.03 -10.74 -6.00
C LYS A 145 10.09 -10.19 -7.09
N ASN A 146 9.43 -9.08 -6.80
CA ASN A 146 8.54 -8.36 -7.71
C ASN A 146 9.23 -7.22 -8.46
N GLY A 147 10.57 -7.12 -8.42
CA GLY A 147 11.32 -5.99 -8.98
C GLY A 147 10.98 -5.70 -10.44
N TRP A 148 10.77 -6.77 -11.21
CA TRP A 148 10.33 -6.74 -12.61
C TRP A 148 9.04 -5.94 -12.85
N SER A 149 8.15 -5.80 -11.85
CA SER A 149 6.91 -5.02 -12.00
C SER A 149 7.15 -3.50 -12.00
N TYR A 150 8.22 -3.04 -11.35
CA TYR A 150 8.62 -1.63 -11.39
C TYR A 150 9.29 -1.27 -12.72
N ASP A 151 9.97 -2.21 -13.36
CA ASP A 151 10.57 -2.03 -14.69
C ASP A 151 9.51 -2.12 -15.79
N ASP A 152 8.63 -3.13 -15.74
CA ASP A 152 7.69 -3.43 -16.83
C ASP A 152 6.36 -2.69 -16.68
N ALA A 153 5.68 -2.86 -15.54
CA ALA A 153 4.30 -2.40 -15.39
C ALA A 153 4.22 -0.91 -15.06
N ALA A 154 5.10 -0.41 -14.19
CA ALA A 154 5.12 1.02 -13.90
C ALA A 154 5.51 1.85 -15.13
N ALA A 155 6.50 1.40 -15.91
CA ALA A 155 6.87 2.03 -17.18
C ALA A 155 5.73 1.98 -18.18
N PHE A 156 5.06 0.82 -18.32
CA PHE A 156 3.92 0.68 -19.22
C PHE A 156 2.79 1.66 -18.86
N VAL A 157 2.44 1.79 -17.58
CA VAL A 157 1.41 2.72 -17.11
C VAL A 157 1.81 4.15 -17.45
N ASP A 158 3.05 4.54 -17.19
CA ASP A 158 3.53 5.88 -17.53
C ASP A 158 3.47 6.14 -19.04
N ASP A 159 3.98 5.23 -19.87
CA ASP A 159 4.01 5.35 -21.33
C ASP A 159 2.62 5.47 -21.96
N HIS A 160 1.61 4.83 -21.35
CA HIS A 160 0.23 4.84 -21.84
C HIS A 160 -0.66 5.87 -21.15
N GLY A 161 -0.04 6.84 -20.47
CA GLY A 161 -0.73 7.98 -19.87
C GLY A 161 -1.48 7.63 -18.58
N GLY A 162 -1.27 6.47 -17.98
CA GLY A 162 -1.73 6.21 -16.62
C GLY A 162 -0.94 6.98 -15.56
N ARG A 163 -1.43 6.94 -14.32
CA ARG A 163 -0.80 7.60 -13.18
C ARG A 163 -0.75 6.67 -11.98
N LEU A 164 0.35 6.77 -11.23
CA LEU A 164 0.67 5.89 -10.12
C LEU A 164 0.86 6.70 -8.85
N VAL A 165 0.40 6.15 -7.74
CA VAL A 165 0.68 6.60 -6.39
C VAL A 165 1.40 5.49 -5.63
N THR A 166 2.29 5.87 -4.72
CA THR A 166 2.74 4.97 -3.66
C THR A 166 1.62 4.77 -2.64
N THR A 167 1.59 3.61 -1.98
CA THR A 167 0.56 3.27 -0.99
C THR A 167 1.16 2.96 0.38
N PRO A 168 0.38 3.10 1.47
CA PRO A 168 0.76 2.66 2.81
C PRO A 168 1.01 1.16 2.96
N ASN A 169 0.77 0.32 1.94
CA ASN A 169 0.96 -1.14 1.95
C ASN A 169 2.28 -1.58 1.28
N GLY A 170 3.12 -0.61 0.91
CA GLY A 170 4.40 -0.87 0.27
C GLY A 170 4.29 -1.31 -1.19
N MET A 171 3.20 -0.95 -1.87
CA MET A 171 2.96 -1.20 -3.30
C MET A 171 2.57 0.09 -4.05
N LEU A 172 2.50 0.01 -5.38
CA LEU A 172 1.94 1.06 -6.23
C LEU A 172 0.45 0.79 -6.46
N MET A 173 -0.33 1.86 -6.54
CA MET A 173 -1.70 1.85 -7.05
C MET A 173 -1.82 2.86 -8.18
N GLY A 174 -2.61 2.56 -9.21
CA GLY A 174 -2.78 3.48 -10.32
C GLY A 174 -4.07 3.33 -11.11
N LEU A 175 -4.23 4.28 -12.03
CA LEU A 175 -5.33 4.37 -13.00
C LEU A 175 -4.75 4.51 -14.41
N GLY A 176 -5.44 3.95 -15.41
CA GLY A 176 -5.06 4.04 -16.81
C GLY A 176 -3.99 3.01 -17.25
N GLY A 177 -3.74 2.94 -18.56
CA GLY A 177 -2.84 1.95 -19.18
C GLY A 177 -3.60 0.77 -19.81
N SER A 178 -4.42 1.06 -20.83
CA SER A 178 -5.53 0.26 -21.37
C SER A 178 -5.25 -1.14 -21.96
N TRP A 179 -4.18 -1.84 -21.56
CA TRP A 179 -3.94 -3.23 -21.98
C TRP A 179 -4.07 -4.26 -20.86
N ILE A 180 -3.57 -3.98 -19.65
CA ILE A 180 -3.65 -4.93 -18.52
C ILE A 180 -5.10 -5.04 -18.02
N SER A 181 -5.83 -3.92 -17.92
CA SER A 181 -7.24 -3.87 -17.54
C SER A 181 -8.14 -4.65 -18.53
N ASN A 182 -7.95 -4.40 -19.83
CA ASN A 182 -8.81 -4.95 -20.89
C ASN A 182 -8.72 -6.47 -21.11
N ARG A 183 -7.69 -7.15 -20.57
CA ARG A 183 -7.47 -8.58 -20.83
C ARG A 183 -7.62 -9.46 -19.59
N PHE A 184 -7.60 -8.87 -18.38
CA PHE A 184 -7.44 -9.63 -17.14
C PHE A 184 -8.30 -9.15 -15.95
N SER A 185 -9.09 -8.07 -16.07
CA SER A 185 -9.92 -7.57 -14.96
C SER A 185 -11.08 -8.51 -14.62
N LEU A 186 -11.12 -8.97 -13.37
CA LEU A 186 -12.34 -9.42 -12.69
C LEU A 186 -12.70 -8.35 -11.64
N ASN A 187 -13.82 -7.66 -11.88
CA ASN A 187 -14.64 -6.82 -10.97
C ASN A 187 -14.03 -5.77 -9.99
N GLY A 188 -12.72 -5.58 -9.86
CA GLY A 188 -12.16 -4.53 -8.97
C GLY A 188 -10.86 -3.87 -9.44
N GLY A 189 -10.03 -4.58 -10.21
CA GLY A 189 -8.72 -4.13 -10.66
C GLY A 189 -7.84 -5.32 -10.96
N THR A 190 -6.54 -5.12 -11.12
CA THR A 190 -5.58 -6.21 -11.29
C THR A 190 -4.25 -5.83 -10.65
N THR A 191 -3.78 -6.68 -9.73
CA THR A 191 -2.43 -6.60 -9.19
C THR A 191 -1.45 -7.41 -10.03
N TRP A 192 -0.35 -6.76 -10.40
CA TRP A 192 0.73 -7.29 -11.22
C TRP A 192 2.08 -7.05 -10.55
N GLY A 193 2.58 -8.05 -9.82
CA GLY A 193 3.71 -7.85 -8.92
C GLY A 193 3.36 -6.88 -7.80
N ASP A 194 4.05 -5.74 -7.70
CA ASP A 194 3.76 -4.67 -6.72
C ASP A 194 2.95 -3.50 -7.31
N VAL A 195 2.32 -3.67 -8.48
CA VAL A 195 1.51 -2.63 -9.12
C VAL A 195 0.05 -3.06 -9.16
N PHE A 196 -0.81 -2.40 -8.40
CA PHE A 196 -2.27 -2.53 -8.49
C PHE A 196 -2.85 -1.49 -9.44
N LEU A 197 -3.60 -1.94 -10.44
CA LEU A 197 -4.35 -1.06 -11.32
C LEU A 197 -5.84 -1.19 -11.03
N LEU A 198 -6.46 -0.08 -10.66
CA LEU A 198 -7.91 0.00 -10.50
C LEU A 198 -8.58 -0.22 -11.86
N ASN A 199 -9.69 -0.96 -11.87
CA ASN A 199 -10.45 -1.22 -13.09
C ASN A 199 -11.28 0.01 -13.46
N VAL A 200 -10.62 0.97 -14.09
CA VAL A 200 -11.17 2.26 -14.50
C VAL A 200 -10.64 2.60 -15.89
N ASP A 201 -11.50 2.49 -16.89
CA ASP A 201 -11.21 2.90 -18.26
C ASP A 201 -11.50 4.39 -18.46
N GLY A 202 -10.77 5.03 -19.38
CA GLY A 202 -11.04 6.40 -19.82
C GLY A 202 -10.01 7.46 -19.42
N PRO A 203 -9.74 7.71 -18.13
CA PRO A 203 -8.87 8.82 -17.74
C PRO A 203 -7.40 8.49 -18.03
N SER A 204 -6.71 9.47 -18.59
CA SER A 204 -5.26 9.44 -18.83
C SER A 204 -4.66 10.82 -18.56
N GLY A 205 -3.34 10.88 -18.46
CA GLY A 205 -2.60 12.09 -18.13
C GLY A 205 -3.04 12.66 -16.79
N ASP A 206 -3.33 13.95 -16.78
CA ASP A 206 -3.78 14.66 -15.57
C ASP A 206 -5.18 14.25 -15.12
N ALA A 207 -6.05 13.78 -16.02
CA ALA A 207 -7.37 13.27 -15.62
C ALA A 207 -7.24 12.01 -14.73
N ALA A 208 -6.27 11.13 -15.02
CA ALA A 208 -6.00 9.97 -14.17
C ALA A 208 -5.43 10.40 -12.81
N ALA A 209 -4.55 11.40 -12.78
CA ALA A 209 -4.07 11.97 -11.52
C ALA A 209 -5.21 12.60 -10.72
N GLN A 210 -6.13 13.31 -11.37
CA GLN A 210 -7.27 13.94 -10.71
C GLN A 210 -8.20 12.94 -10.04
N VAL A 211 -8.46 11.79 -10.68
CA VAL A 211 -9.27 10.74 -10.03
C VAL A 211 -8.57 10.20 -8.77
N LEU A 212 -7.23 10.04 -8.77
CA LEU A 212 -6.49 9.67 -7.56
C LEU A 212 -6.59 10.75 -6.47
N ARG A 213 -6.44 12.02 -6.86
CA ARG A 213 -6.59 13.18 -5.97
C ARG A 213 -7.97 13.25 -5.32
N ASP A 214 -9.01 12.88 -6.05
CA ASP A 214 -10.38 12.91 -5.54
C ASP A 214 -10.72 11.66 -4.71
N MET A 215 -10.22 10.48 -5.11
CA MET A 215 -10.54 9.19 -4.47
C MET A 215 -9.84 9.03 -3.12
N ILE A 216 -8.52 9.23 -3.06
CA ILE A 216 -7.69 8.91 -1.88
C ILE A 216 -8.19 9.64 -0.62
N PRO A 217 -8.49 10.96 -0.65
CA PRO A 217 -9.04 11.66 0.51
C PRO A 217 -10.32 11.05 1.07
N THR A 218 -11.13 10.36 0.25
CA THR A 218 -12.36 9.72 0.72
C THR A 218 -12.12 8.44 1.52
N GLY A 219 -10.96 7.79 1.34
CA GLY A 219 -10.67 6.47 1.92
C GLY A 219 -11.57 5.35 1.40
N VAL A 220 -12.20 5.52 0.23
CA VAL A 220 -13.10 4.54 -0.39
C VAL A 220 -12.64 4.29 -1.82
N ALA A 221 -12.52 3.02 -2.21
CA ALA A 221 -12.14 2.65 -3.56
C ALA A 221 -13.23 3.04 -4.56
N TRP A 222 -12.83 3.69 -5.66
CA TRP A 222 -13.73 4.03 -6.76
C TRP A 222 -13.59 3.01 -7.90
N TYR A 223 -14.72 2.68 -8.53
CA TYR A 223 -14.79 1.81 -9.69
C TYR A 223 -15.51 2.53 -10.82
N GLU A 224 -15.29 2.08 -12.05
CA GLU A 224 -16.10 2.48 -13.19
C GLU A 224 -17.52 1.92 -13.07
N PHE A 225 -18.50 2.75 -13.40
CA PHE A 225 -19.91 2.39 -13.46
C PHE A 225 -20.25 1.82 -14.85
N ASP A 226 -21.35 1.07 -14.98
CA ASP A 226 -21.83 0.53 -16.27
C ASP A 226 -22.06 1.59 -17.36
N ASP A 227 -22.19 2.86 -16.97
CA ASP A 227 -22.34 4.02 -17.86
C ASP A 227 -20.98 4.71 -18.21
N GLY A 228 -19.86 4.10 -17.83
CA GLY A 228 -18.50 4.58 -18.08
C GLY A 228 -18.06 5.74 -17.18
N ARG A 229 -18.88 6.15 -16.21
CA ARG A 229 -18.51 7.20 -15.25
C ARG A 229 -17.70 6.62 -14.10
N ILE A 230 -16.88 7.47 -13.49
CA ILE A 230 -16.05 7.14 -12.32
C ILE A 230 -16.41 8.13 -11.23
N GLY A 231 -16.56 7.65 -9.99
CA GLY A 231 -16.85 8.55 -8.88
C GLY A 231 -17.33 7.86 -7.62
N ALA A 232 -17.54 8.67 -6.59
CA ALA A 232 -18.18 8.23 -5.35
C ALA A 232 -19.62 7.73 -5.61
N GLY A 233 -20.06 6.71 -4.86
CA GLY A 233 -21.50 6.44 -4.68
C GLY A 233 -22.00 5.01 -4.89
N ARG A 234 -21.23 4.09 -5.51
CA ARG A 234 -21.63 2.66 -5.55
C ARG A 234 -20.71 1.71 -4.79
N SER A 235 -19.42 2.02 -4.69
CA SER A 235 -18.55 1.31 -3.78
C SER A 235 -18.70 1.85 -2.36
N ARG A 236 -18.73 0.93 -1.40
CA ARG A 236 -18.50 1.22 0.02
C ARG A 236 -17.26 0.50 0.52
N LEU A 237 -16.44 -0.02 -0.40
CA LEU A 237 -15.24 -0.75 -0.03
C LEU A 237 -14.20 0.25 0.47
N ASP A 238 -13.83 0.06 1.73
CA ASP A 238 -12.76 0.82 2.35
C ASP A 238 -11.44 0.58 1.60
N LEU A 239 -10.72 1.68 1.31
CA LEU A 239 -9.50 1.62 0.52
C LEU A 239 -8.40 0.80 1.22
N ASP A 240 -8.33 0.82 2.55
CA ASP A 240 -7.34 0.04 3.30
C ASP A 240 -7.60 -1.47 3.18
N ARG A 241 -8.88 -1.86 3.14
CA ARG A 241 -9.28 -3.25 2.90
C ARG A 241 -8.90 -3.71 1.50
N LEU A 242 -9.22 -2.91 0.49
CA LEU A 242 -8.84 -3.21 -0.87
C LEU A 242 -7.32 -3.32 -1.00
N LEU A 243 -6.56 -2.34 -0.50
CA LEU A 243 -5.11 -2.37 -0.58
C LEU A 243 -4.48 -3.54 0.19
N HIS A 244 -5.09 -3.98 1.28
CA HIS A 244 -4.66 -5.20 1.98
C HIS A 244 -4.88 -6.45 1.13
N HIS A 245 -6.06 -6.59 0.51
CA HIS A 245 -6.36 -7.66 -0.43
C HIS A 245 -5.35 -7.71 -1.60
N GLU A 246 -5.10 -6.56 -2.21
CA GLU A 246 -4.16 -6.43 -3.33
C GLU A 246 -2.70 -6.65 -2.90
N GLU A 247 -2.35 -6.30 -1.66
CA GLU A 247 -1.04 -6.62 -1.09
C GLU A 247 -0.84 -8.13 -0.98
N ILE A 248 -1.87 -8.90 -0.60
CA ILE A 248 -1.80 -10.36 -0.58
C ILE A 248 -1.58 -10.92 -2.00
N HIS A 249 -2.24 -10.38 -3.02
CA HIS A 249 -1.93 -10.75 -4.41
C HIS A 249 -0.47 -10.47 -4.78
N SER A 250 0.07 -9.33 -4.36
CA SER A 250 1.50 -9.03 -4.51
C SER A 250 2.39 -10.08 -3.81
N GLN A 251 2.02 -10.54 -2.61
CA GLN A 251 2.72 -11.64 -1.93
C GLN A 251 2.64 -12.94 -2.73
N GLN A 252 1.50 -13.25 -3.32
CA GLN A 252 1.33 -14.45 -4.15
C GLN A 252 2.21 -14.40 -5.40
N TRP A 253 2.33 -13.25 -6.06
CA TRP A 253 3.30 -13.01 -7.14
C TRP A 253 4.73 -13.27 -6.68
N ALA A 254 5.11 -12.71 -5.52
CA ALA A 254 6.45 -12.90 -4.97
C ALA A 254 6.73 -14.36 -4.59
N ARG A 255 5.71 -15.09 -4.10
CA ARG A 255 5.82 -16.50 -3.71
C ARG A 255 5.95 -17.44 -4.90
N LEU A 256 5.14 -17.23 -5.94
CA LEU A 256 5.04 -18.14 -7.09
C LEU A 256 5.95 -17.72 -8.25
N GLY A 257 6.33 -16.46 -8.33
CA GLY A 257 7.08 -15.88 -9.44
C GLY A 257 6.17 -15.55 -10.63
N ARG A 258 6.62 -14.62 -11.48
CA ARG A 258 5.85 -14.06 -12.61
C ARG A 258 5.16 -15.13 -13.46
N THR A 259 5.94 -16.04 -14.04
CA THR A 259 5.42 -17.00 -15.02
C THR A 259 4.40 -17.95 -14.42
N ARG A 260 4.71 -18.48 -13.22
CA ARG A 260 3.87 -19.48 -12.58
C ARG A 260 2.57 -18.87 -12.07
N PHE A 261 2.65 -17.69 -11.42
CA PHE A 261 1.44 -17.02 -10.95
C PHE A 261 0.53 -16.64 -12.12
N ALA A 262 1.07 -16.03 -13.18
CA ALA A 262 0.29 -15.73 -14.37
C ALA A 262 -0.38 -16.98 -14.95
N THR A 263 0.35 -18.10 -15.05
CA THR A 263 -0.21 -19.37 -15.57
C THR A 263 -1.32 -19.92 -14.67
N GLU A 264 -1.09 -19.98 -13.36
CA GLU A 264 -2.06 -20.55 -12.41
C GLU A 264 -3.28 -19.63 -12.24
N TYR A 265 -3.09 -18.31 -12.16
CA TYR A 265 -4.16 -17.32 -12.01
C TYR A 265 -5.03 -17.24 -13.27
N LEU A 266 -4.42 -17.20 -14.46
CA LEU A 266 -5.18 -17.21 -15.72
C LEU A 266 -5.86 -18.56 -15.99
N GLY A 267 -5.19 -19.67 -15.67
CA GLY A 267 -5.76 -21.01 -15.81
C GLY A 267 -6.97 -21.24 -14.92
N SER A 268 -6.92 -20.73 -13.68
CA SER A 268 -8.04 -20.79 -12.74
C SER A 268 -9.18 -19.85 -13.13
N GLY A 269 -8.89 -18.65 -13.65
CA GLY A 269 -9.90 -17.78 -14.26
C GLY A 269 -10.63 -18.41 -15.45
N ALA A 270 -9.88 -19.08 -16.35
CA ALA A 270 -10.47 -19.82 -17.47
C ALA A 270 -11.36 -20.98 -17.01
N LEU A 271 -10.95 -21.72 -15.98
CA LEU A 271 -11.77 -22.79 -15.39
C LEU A 271 -13.03 -22.26 -14.70
N GLY A 272 -12.92 -21.13 -14.00
CA GLY A 272 -14.04 -20.41 -13.38
C GLY A 272 -15.06 -19.98 -14.42
N TRP A 273 -14.60 -19.39 -15.52
CA TRP A 273 -15.45 -19.00 -16.66
C TRP A 273 -16.16 -20.20 -17.31
N VAL A 274 -15.49 -21.34 -17.50
CA VAL A 274 -16.12 -22.56 -18.01
C VAL A 274 -17.20 -23.08 -17.05
N ARG A 275 -16.95 -23.05 -15.74
CA ARG A 275 -17.91 -23.49 -14.72
C ARG A 275 -19.12 -22.57 -14.62
N SER A 276 -18.92 -21.26 -14.71
CA SER A 276 -20.00 -20.28 -14.70
C SER A 276 -20.88 -20.41 -15.94
N LYS A 277 -20.29 -20.57 -17.13
CA LYS A 277 -21.01 -20.89 -18.38
C LYS A 277 -21.77 -22.21 -18.34
N ALA A 278 -21.30 -23.19 -17.55
CA ALA A 278 -21.96 -24.47 -17.33
C ALA A 278 -23.05 -24.43 -16.24
N GLY A 279 -23.38 -23.26 -15.68
CA GLY A 279 -24.39 -23.11 -14.63
C GLY A 279 -24.01 -23.74 -13.29
N ARG A 280 -22.73 -24.08 -13.07
CA ARG A 280 -22.25 -24.79 -11.87
C ARG A 280 -21.74 -23.85 -10.76
N GLY A 281 -22.21 -22.60 -10.77
CA GLY A 281 -21.81 -21.55 -9.83
C GLY A 281 -20.51 -20.84 -10.20
N ASP A 282 -20.33 -19.68 -9.59
CA ASP A 282 -19.12 -18.87 -9.69
C ASP A 282 -18.02 -19.53 -8.84
N ALA A 283 -17.18 -20.36 -9.45
CA ALA A 283 -16.05 -20.96 -8.76
C ALA A 283 -14.99 -19.87 -8.59
N ARG A 284 -15.10 -19.08 -7.52
CA ARG A 284 -14.12 -18.03 -7.20
C ARG A 284 -12.74 -18.63 -7.14
N ASN A 285 -11.80 -17.98 -7.81
CA ASN A 285 -10.42 -18.45 -7.90
C ASN A 285 -9.83 -18.61 -6.49
N ARG A 286 -9.03 -19.66 -6.27
CA ARG A 286 -8.34 -19.93 -5.00
C ARG A 286 -7.51 -18.72 -4.55
N PHE A 287 -6.92 -17.98 -5.48
CA PHE A 287 -6.12 -16.80 -5.18
C PHE A 287 -6.95 -15.67 -4.55
N GLU A 288 -8.17 -15.43 -5.03
CA GLU A 288 -9.13 -14.46 -4.44
C GLU A 288 -9.58 -14.88 -3.03
N GLN A 289 -9.75 -16.19 -2.83
CA GLN A 289 -10.09 -16.73 -1.51
C GLN A 289 -8.94 -16.58 -0.52
N GLU A 290 -7.71 -16.86 -0.95
CA GLU A 290 -6.50 -16.64 -0.15
C GLU A 290 -6.25 -15.16 0.12
N ALA A 291 -6.69 -14.24 -0.74
CA ALA A 291 -6.56 -12.80 -0.57
C ALA A 291 -7.68 -12.15 0.28
N GLY A 292 -8.68 -12.92 0.71
CA GLY A 292 -9.80 -12.41 1.49
C GLY A 292 -10.89 -11.82 0.60
N LEU A 293 -12.00 -12.54 0.47
CA LEU A 293 -13.09 -12.18 -0.42
C LEU A 293 -13.78 -10.87 -0.03
N ARG A 294 -14.01 -10.63 1.27
CA ARG A 294 -14.75 -9.44 1.71
C ARG A 294 -13.89 -8.19 1.56
N ASP A 295 -12.59 -8.34 1.78
CA ASP A 295 -11.62 -7.26 1.61
C ASP A 295 -11.42 -6.87 0.14
N GLY A 296 -11.61 -7.82 -0.79
CA GLY A 296 -11.71 -7.55 -2.24
C GLY A 296 -13.10 -7.05 -2.69
N GLY A 297 -14.07 -6.90 -1.77
CA GLY A 297 -15.43 -6.42 -2.08
C GLY A 297 -16.41 -7.49 -2.56
N TYR A 298 -16.04 -8.77 -2.52
CA TYR A 298 -16.94 -9.88 -2.84
C TYR A 298 -17.91 -10.17 -1.68
N ARG A 299 -19.17 -10.49 -2.03
CA ARG A 299 -20.22 -10.87 -1.07
C ARG A 299 -20.36 -12.37 -0.87
#